data_AF-A0A840S5U0-F1
#
_entry.id   AF-A0A840S5U0-F1
#
_cell.length_a   1.000
_cell.length_b   1.000
_cell.length_c   1.000
_cell.angle_alpha   90.00
_cell.angle_beta   90.00
_cell.angle_gamma   90.00
#
_symmetry.space_group_name_H-M   'P 1'
#
loop_
_entity.id
_entity.type
_entity.pdbx_description
1 polymer ?
#
loop_
_entity_poly.entity_id
_entity_poly.type
_entity_poly.pdbx_seq_one_letter_code
_entity_poly.pdbx_strand_id
1 'polypeptide(L)'
;MPHQDLERTAKSIADLDALVSGLLASVPARKPGQRQLLADCAAADRSLQVLRMAISMNRPMHEMTQAAHELLGALRLANAHIATARADLATRQAVQLCVCLALQVGAQFTVAAPA
;
A
#
# COMPACT_ATOMS: atom_id res chain seq x y z
N MET A 1 -17.79 -8.92 -11.14
CA MET A 1 -17.67 -8.57 -9.71
C MET A 1 -18.97 -7.93 -9.26
N PRO A 2 -19.54 -8.32 -8.11
CA PRO A 2 -20.71 -7.63 -7.56
C PRO A 2 -20.32 -6.20 -7.14
N HIS A 3 -21.23 -5.23 -7.28
CA HIS A 3 -20.95 -3.80 -7.06
C HIS A 3 -20.38 -3.47 -5.67
N GLN A 4 -20.74 -4.24 -4.63
CA GLN A 4 -20.25 -4.04 -3.26
C GLN A 4 -18.75 -4.34 -3.08
N ASP A 5 -18.18 -5.26 -3.88
CA ASP A 5 -16.76 -5.59 -3.82
C ASP A 5 -15.91 -4.45 -4.40
N LEU A 6 -16.41 -3.81 -5.46
CA LEU A 6 -15.75 -2.66 -6.10
C LEU A 6 -15.75 -1.44 -5.17
N GLU A 7 -16.86 -1.13 -4.50
CA GLU A 7 -16.94 -0.04 -3.54
C GLU A 7 -15.98 -0.25 -2.36
N ARG A 8 -15.93 -1.47 -1.82
CA ARG A 8 -14.99 -1.82 -0.75
C ARG A 8 -13.54 -1.67 -1.22
N THR A 9 -13.21 -2.15 -2.43
CA THR A 9 -11.88 -2.02 -3.02
C THR A 9 -11.48 -0.56 -3.18
N ALA A 10 -12.36 0.25 -3.76
CA ALA A 10 -12.13 1.68 -3.98
C ALA A 10 -11.89 2.42 -2.66
N LYS A 11 -12.69 2.11 -1.63
CA LYS A 11 -12.50 2.67 -0.29
C LYS A 11 -11.14 2.27 0.30
N SER A 12 -10.78 0.99 0.26
CA SER A 12 -9.49 0.53 0.80
C SER A 12 -8.29 1.16 0.09
N ILE A 13 -8.38 1.36 -1.23
CA ILE A 13 -7.36 2.07 -2.02
C ILE A 13 -7.27 3.54 -1.59
N ALA A 14 -8.41 4.22 -1.41
CA ALA A 14 -8.44 5.62 -0.97
C ALA A 14 -7.92 5.82 0.47
N ASP A 15 -8.27 4.92 1.39
CA ASP A 15 -7.78 4.94 2.77
C ASP A 15 -6.25 4.71 2.79
N LEU A 16 -5.75 3.82 1.94
CA LEU A 16 -4.31 3.57 1.79
C LEU A 16 -3.56 4.77 1.21
N ASP A 17 -4.14 5.43 0.20
CA ASP A 17 -3.62 6.66 -0.41
C ASP A 17 -3.45 7.77 0.64
N ALA A 18 -4.48 7.97 1.46
CA ALA A 18 -4.47 8.97 2.52
C ALA A 18 -3.40 8.67 3.58
N LEU A 19 -3.23 7.40 3.98
CA LEU A 19 -2.22 7.02 4.96
C LEU A 19 -0.80 7.15 4.42
N VAL A 20 -0.54 6.70 3.19
CA VAL A 20 0.79 6.81 2.57
C VAL A 20 1.17 8.27 2.35
N SER A 21 0.24 9.08 1.83
CA SER A 21 0.43 10.53 1.68
C SER A 21 0.66 11.22 3.02
N GLY A 22 -0.11 10.85 4.04
CA GLY A 22 0.05 11.36 5.40
C GLY A 22 1.41 11.02 6.00
N LEU A 23 1.92 9.81 5.79
CA LEU A 23 3.27 9.39 6.20
C LEU A 23 4.35 10.20 5.49
N LEU A 24 4.24 10.37 4.17
CA LEU A 24 5.19 11.16 3.38
C LEU A 24 5.24 12.63 3.82
N ALA A 25 4.09 13.21 4.19
CA ALA A 25 4.00 14.60 4.64
C ALA A 25 4.46 14.80 6.10
N SER A 26 4.32 13.79 6.96
CA SER A 26 4.54 13.93 8.40
C SER A 26 5.91 13.46 8.89
N VAL A 27 6.56 12.52 8.20
CA VAL A 27 7.85 11.98 8.64
C VAL A 27 8.98 12.92 8.23
N PRO A 28 9.77 13.48 9.17
CA PRO A 28 10.89 14.33 8.83
C PRO A 28 12.07 13.52 8.30
N ALA A 29 12.72 13.96 7.22
CA ALA A 29 13.84 13.26 6.57
C ALA A 29 15.22 13.46 7.24
N ARG A 30 15.27 13.64 8.57
CA ARG A 30 16.49 14.09 9.27
C ARG A 30 17.48 12.97 9.58
N LYS A 31 16.99 11.75 9.80
CA LYS A 31 17.81 10.58 10.16
C LYS A 31 17.84 9.57 9.02
N PRO A 32 18.92 8.77 8.87
CA PRO A 32 19.00 7.71 7.87
C PRO A 32 17.77 6.80 7.83
N GLY A 33 17.30 6.31 8.98
CA GLY A 33 16.10 5.46 9.05
C GLY A 33 14.81 6.16 8.62
N GLN A 34 14.70 7.48 8.84
CA GLN A 34 13.55 8.25 8.37
C GLN A 34 13.58 8.45 6.85
N ARG A 35 14.77 8.69 6.29
CA ARG A 35 14.95 8.77 4.84
C ARG A 35 14.63 7.44 4.16
N GLN A 36 15.04 6.32 4.77
CA GLN A 36 14.72 5.00 4.25
C GLN A 36 13.21 4.73 4.29
N LEU A 37 12.55 5.02 5.41
CA LEU A 37 11.09 4.91 5.54
C LEU A 37 10.38 5.75 4.46
N LEU A 38 10.79 7.00 4.25
CA LEU A 38 10.23 7.86 3.20
C LEU A 38 10.45 7.29 1.81
N ALA A 39 11.61 6.68 1.54
CA ALA A 39 11.89 6.03 0.26
C ALA A 39 10.97 4.83 0.04
N ASP A 40 10.73 4.01 1.07
CA ASP A 40 9.81 2.87 0.99
C ASP A 40 8.36 3.33 0.83
N CYS A 41 7.94 4.38 1.56
CA CYS A 41 6.63 5.00 1.41
C CYS A 41 6.44 5.59 0.01
N ALA A 42 7.46 6.22 -0.56
CA ALA A 42 7.42 6.74 -1.93
C ALA A 42 7.38 5.61 -2.97
N ALA A 43 8.01 4.46 -2.70
CA ALA A 43 7.85 3.28 -3.53
C ALA A 43 6.41 2.73 -3.46
N ALA A 44 5.84 2.66 -2.25
CA ALA A 44 4.45 2.25 -2.06
C ALA A 44 3.46 3.20 -2.76
N ASP A 45 3.67 4.51 -2.67
CA ASP A 45 2.88 5.53 -3.36
C ASP A 45 2.87 5.32 -4.88
N ARG A 46 4.04 5.08 -5.47
CA ARG A 46 4.15 4.76 -6.90
C ARG A 46 3.42 3.47 -7.27
N SER A 47 3.60 2.40 -6.49
CA SER A 47 2.89 1.13 -6.74
C SER A 47 1.37 1.28 -6.59
N LEU A 48 0.90 2.11 -5.66
CA LEU A 48 -0.50 2.44 -5.49
C LEU A 48 -1.05 3.18 -6.72
N GLN A 49 -0.29 4.14 -7.25
CA GLN A 49 -0.67 4.84 -8.48
C GLN A 49 -0.74 3.89 -9.69
N VAL A 50 0.20 2.96 -9.82
CA VAL A 50 0.16 1.92 -10.87
C VAL A 50 -1.10 1.06 -10.72
N LEU A 51 -1.44 0.62 -9.51
CA LEU A 51 -2.65 -0.15 -9.25
C LEU A 51 -3.92 0.64 -9.62
N ARG A 52 -4.00 1.92 -9.24
CA ARG A 52 -5.12 2.81 -9.60
C ARG A 52 -5.25 2.95 -11.12
N MET A 53 -4.14 3.13 -11.83
CA MET A 53 -4.13 3.19 -13.29
C MET A 53 -4.58 1.86 -13.90
N ALA A 54 -4.09 0.73 -13.39
CA ALA A 54 -4.47 -0.59 -13.87
C ALA A 54 -5.99 -0.81 -13.74
N ILE A 55 -6.58 -0.42 -12.61
CA ILE A 55 -8.03 -0.47 -12.39
C ILE A 55 -8.77 0.47 -13.34
N SER A 56 -8.34 1.73 -13.43
CA SER A 56 -8.99 2.74 -14.30
C SER A 56 -8.94 2.38 -15.77
N MET A 57 -7.88 1.69 -16.20
CA MET A 57 -7.69 1.22 -17.58
C MET A 57 -8.32 -0.16 -17.82
N ASN A 58 -8.98 -0.74 -16.80
CA ASN A 58 -9.56 -2.08 -16.86
C ASN A 58 -8.55 -3.13 -17.35
N ARG A 59 -7.32 -3.07 -16.83
CA ARG A 59 -6.24 -4.02 -17.15
C ARG A 59 -6.61 -5.44 -16.72
N PRO A 60 -5.99 -6.47 -17.32
CA PRO A 60 -6.18 -7.85 -16.88
C PRO A 60 -5.93 -8.05 -15.39
N MET A 61 -6.66 -8.98 -14.77
CA MET A 61 -6.57 -9.27 -13.32
C MET A 61 -5.13 -9.58 -12.88
N HIS A 62 -4.34 -10.29 -13.70
CA HIS A 62 -2.96 -10.63 -13.35
C HIS A 62 -2.06 -9.38 -13.21
N GLU A 63 -2.28 -8.33 -14.01
CA GLU A 63 -1.56 -7.06 -13.89
C GLU A 63 -1.96 -6.34 -12.59
N MET A 64 -3.25 -6.35 -12.23
CA MET A 64 -3.73 -5.78 -10.96
C MET A 64 -3.15 -6.53 -9.75
N THR A 65 -3.12 -7.86 -9.80
CA THR A 65 -2.53 -8.71 -8.76
C THR A 65 -1.03 -8.43 -8.60
N GLN A 66 -0.31 -8.30 -9.71
CA GLN A 66 1.12 -7.96 -9.67
C GLN A 66 1.33 -6.58 -9.02
N ALA A 67 0.57 -5.55 -9.43
CA ALA A 67 0.68 -4.22 -8.84
C ALA A 67 0.33 -4.22 -7.34
N ALA A 68 -0.67 -4.99 -6.91
CA ALA A 68 -1.02 -5.16 -5.50
C ALA A 68 0.08 -5.89 -4.70
N HIS A 69 0.76 -6.86 -5.29
CA HIS A 69 1.91 -7.53 -4.67
C HIS A 69 3.11 -6.60 -4.51
N GLU A 70 3.43 -5.80 -5.52
CA GLU A 70 4.51 -4.80 -5.45
C GLU A 70 4.24 -3.77 -4.36
N LEU A 71 2.99 -3.27 -4.28
CA LEU A 71 2.53 -2.38 -3.22
C LEU A 71 2.70 -2.99 -1.83
N LEU A 72 2.23 -4.23 -1.63
CA LEU A 72 2.39 -4.93 -0.35
C LEU A 72 3.87 -5.16 0.00
N GLY A 73 4.71 -5.47 -0.99
CA GLY A 73 6.15 -5.62 -0.83
C GLY A 73 6.80 -4.34 -0.30
N ALA A 74 6.51 -3.20 -0.92
CA ALA A 74 7.03 -1.89 -0.49
C ALA A 74 6.60 -1.56 0.95
N LEU A 75 5.33 -1.80 1.30
CA LEU A 75 4.81 -1.53 2.65
C LEU A 75 5.36 -2.48 3.70
N ARG A 76 5.65 -3.74 3.35
CA ARG A 76 6.34 -4.69 4.25
C ARG A 76 7.78 -4.27 4.52
N LEU A 77 8.49 -3.76 3.52
CA LEU A 77 9.84 -3.20 3.70
C LEU A 77 9.80 -1.97 4.61
N ALA A 78 8.86 -1.05 4.38
CA ALA A 78 8.62 0.10 5.26
C ALA A 78 8.37 -0.34 6.71
N ASN A 79 7.54 -1.37 6.91
CA ASN A 79 7.23 -1.91 8.23
C ASN A 79 8.44 -2.59 8.91
N ALA A 80 9.27 -3.30 8.14
CA ALA A 80 10.48 -3.90 8.67
C ALA A 80 11.51 -2.83 9.09
N HIS A 81 11.68 -1.79 8.27
CA HIS A 81 12.58 -0.68 8.61
C HIS A 81 12.10 0.10 9.81
N ILE A 82 10.80 0.38 9.93
CA ILE A 82 10.29 1.12 11.08
C ILE A 82 10.34 0.32 12.39
N ALA A 83 10.27 -1.02 12.32
CA ALA A 83 10.44 -1.87 13.50
C ALA A 83 11.83 -1.75 14.14
N THR A 84 12.85 -1.41 13.34
CA THR A 84 14.24 -1.23 13.82
C THR A 84 14.61 0.24 14.05
N ALA A 85 13.82 1.18 13.52
CA ALA A 85 14.08 2.60 13.62
C ALA A 85 13.42 3.26 14.85
N ARG A 86 14.02 4.35 15.34
CA ARG A 86 13.37 5.24 16.32
C ARG A 86 12.31 6.10 15.61
N ALA A 87 11.14 5.51 15.37
CA ALA A 87 9.92 6.23 15.01
C ALA A 87 8.98 6.31 16.23
N ASP A 88 8.16 7.35 16.28
CA ASP A 88 7.07 7.45 17.26
C ASP A 88 6.01 6.36 17.03
N LEU A 89 5.14 6.17 18.02
CA LEU A 89 4.11 5.12 17.98
C LEU A 89 3.10 5.32 16.85
N ALA A 90 2.71 6.56 16.56
CA ALA A 90 1.70 6.85 15.54
C ALA A 90 2.23 6.50 14.15
N THR A 91 3.48 6.83 13.83
CA THR A 91 4.10 6.45 12.56
C THR A 91 4.15 4.92 12.41
N ARG A 92 4.48 4.16 13.47
CA ARG A 92 4.48 2.69 13.43
C ARG A 92 3.09 2.12 13.17
N GLN A 93 2.07 2.64 13.86
CA GLN A 93 0.69 2.21 13.69
C GLN A 93 0.18 2.52 12.27
N ALA A 94 0.50 3.69 11.74
CA ALA A 94 0.12 4.07 10.39
C ALA A 94 0.75 3.13 9.34
N VAL A 95 2.03 2.81 9.44
CA VAL A 95 2.69 1.83 8.55
C VAL A 95 2.07 0.44 8.67
N GLN A 96 1.76 -0.01 9.89
CA GLN A 96 1.09 -1.29 10.11
C GLN A 96 -0.32 -1.33 9.49
N LEU A 97 -1.08 -0.25 9.64
CA LEU A 97 -2.41 -0.11 9.01
C LEU A 97 -2.31 -0.14 7.48
N CYS A 98 -1.29 0.51 6.89
CA CYS A 98 -1.05 0.42 5.45
C CYS A 98 -0.84 -1.04 5.01
N VAL A 99 -0.07 -1.84 5.75
CA VAL A 99 0.13 -3.27 5.44
C VAL A 99 -1.18 -4.04 5.51
N CYS A 100 -2.00 -3.81 6.54
CA CYS A 100 -3.31 -4.47 6.68
C CYS A 100 -4.25 -4.13 5.52
N LEU A 101 -4.32 -2.86 5.13
CA LEU A 101 -5.14 -2.41 3.99
C LEU A 101 -4.63 -2.97 2.67
N ALA A 102 -3.32 -3.00 2.45
CA ALA A 102 -2.73 -3.58 1.25
C ALA A 102 -3.00 -5.09 1.12
N LEU A 103 -3.02 -5.82 2.23
CA LEU A 103 -3.44 -7.23 2.25
C LEU A 103 -4.91 -7.38 1.84
N GLN A 104 -5.79 -6.52 2.36
CA GLN A 104 -7.21 -6.52 2.00
C GLN A 104 -7.42 -6.22 0.51
N VAL A 105 -6.68 -5.24 -0.03
CA VAL A 105 -6.70 -4.89 -1.45
C VAL A 105 -6.20 -6.06 -2.31
N GLY A 106 -5.08 -6.68 -1.95
CA GLY A 106 -4.54 -7.84 -2.67
C GLY A 106 -5.49 -9.04 -2.71
N ALA A 107 -6.17 -9.32 -1.59
CA ALA A 107 -7.13 -10.42 -1.48
C ALA A 107 -8.30 -10.32 -2.48
N GLN A 108 -8.64 -9.11 -2.94
CA GLN A 108 -9.71 -8.86 -3.89
C GLN A 108 -9.32 -9.21 -5.34
N PHE A 109 -8.03 -9.25 -5.65
CA PHE A 109 -7.51 -9.60 -6.97
C PHE A 109 -7.12 -11.09 -7.09
N THR A 110 -7.11 -11.82 -5.98
CA THR A 110 -6.73 -13.25 -5.92
C THR A 110 -7.85 -14.25 -6.20
N VAL A 111 -8.93 -13.89 -6.92
CA VAL A 111 -10.04 -14.84 -7.17
C VAL A 111 -9.62 -16.01 -8.09
N ALA A 112 -9.64 -17.20 -7.49
CA ALA A 112 -9.72 -18.59 -7.96
C ALA A 112 -9.46 -18.87 -9.45
N ALA A 113 -8.35 -19.56 -9.72
CA ALA A 113 -8.26 -20.40 -10.91
C ALA A 113 -9.45 -21.40 -10.93
N PRO A 114 -10.21 -21.50 -12.04
CA PRO A 114 -11.10 -22.64 -12.22
C PRO A 114 -10.25 -23.92 -12.31
N ALA A 115 -10.76 -24.97 -11.69
CA ALA A 115 -10.18 -26.32 -11.63
C ALA A 115 -9.84 -26.90 -13.01
#